data_AF-A0A929EQ27-F1
#
_entry.id   AF-A0A929EQ27-F1
#
_cell.length_a   1.000
_cell.length_b   1.000
_cell.length_c   1.000
_cell.angle_alpha   90.00
_cell.angle_beta   90.00
_cell.angle_gamma   90.00
#
_symmetry.space_group_name_H-M   'P 1'
#
loop_
_entity.id
_entity.type
_entity.pdbx_description
1 polymer ?
#
loop_
_entity_poly.entity_id
_entity_poly.type
_entity_poly.pdbx_seq_one_letter_code
_entity_poly.pdbx_strand_id
1 'polypeptide(L)'
;MAEIATHFKKTSLDQLFLAIGRGEINSNHLSGIFNKPEEKKSNRSKHTFNKAAILIDGMSNVASSLAKCCCPEVGDDIVGFISHYKGITIHQSMCKNVTHLSRSQQTQLIAAKWDVDTG
;
A
#
# COMPACT_ATOMS: atom_id res chain seq x y z
N MET A 1 6.44 7.09 -29.84
CA MET A 1 6.58 8.27 -28.94
C MET A 1 5.36 9.20 -28.95
N ALA A 2 4.57 9.30 -30.03
CA ALA A 2 3.36 10.14 -30.07
C ALA A 2 2.10 9.53 -29.39
N GLU A 3 2.09 8.23 -29.08
CA GLU A 3 0.90 7.51 -28.57
C GLU A 3 0.41 7.95 -27.18
N ILE A 4 1.33 8.32 -26.29
CA ILE A 4 0.97 8.62 -24.89
C ILE A 4 0.21 9.95 -24.78
N ALA A 5 0.56 10.94 -25.60
CA ALA A 5 -0.13 12.23 -25.64
C ALA A 5 -1.60 12.06 -26.08
N THR A 6 -1.84 11.23 -27.09
CA THR A 6 -3.19 10.96 -27.61
C THR A 6 -4.06 10.23 -26.58
N HIS A 7 -3.48 9.33 -25.79
CA HIS A 7 -4.20 8.62 -24.72
C HIS A 7 -4.78 9.58 -23.67
N PHE A 8 -4.06 10.65 -23.34
CA PHE A 8 -4.52 11.72 -22.45
C PHE A 8 -5.32 12.82 -23.15
N LYS A 9 -5.73 12.61 -24.41
CA LYS A 9 -6.41 13.61 -25.24
C LYS A 9 -5.63 14.93 -25.35
N LYS A 10 -4.30 14.87 -25.30
CA LYS A 10 -3.41 16.02 -25.52
C LYS A 10 -2.95 16.00 -26.97
N THR A 11 -2.84 17.19 -27.56
CA THR A 11 -2.51 17.38 -28.98
C THR A 11 -1.01 17.24 -29.27
N SER A 12 -0.16 17.36 -28.25
CA SER A 12 1.29 17.18 -28.36
C SER A 12 1.92 16.70 -27.05
N LEU A 13 3.17 16.24 -27.14
CA LEU A 13 3.97 15.82 -26.00
C LEU A 13 4.21 17.00 -25.02
N ASP A 14 4.40 18.20 -25.53
CA ASP A 14 4.59 19.41 -24.72
C ASP A 14 3.34 19.74 -23.90
N GLN A 15 2.15 19.60 -24.49
CA GLN A 15 0.89 19.78 -23.78
C GLN A 15 0.67 18.73 -22.69
N LEU A 16 1.19 17.51 -22.90
CA LEU A 16 1.21 16.48 -21.87
C LEU A 16 2.17 16.85 -20.73
N PHE A 17 3.39 17.29 -21.03
CA PHE A 17 4.35 17.71 -20.01
C PHE A 17 3.88 18.93 -19.22
N LEU A 18 3.26 19.91 -19.86
CA LEU A 18 2.65 21.06 -19.19
C LEU A 18 1.54 20.63 -18.22
N ALA A 19 0.69 19.69 -18.62
CA ALA A 19 -0.36 19.15 -17.77
C ALA A 19 0.20 18.40 -16.54
N ILE A 20 1.31 17.69 -16.69
CA ILE A 20 2.02 17.06 -15.56
C ILE A 20 2.62 18.12 -14.64
N GLY A 21 3.32 19.12 -15.21
CA GLY A 21 3.92 20.21 -14.44
C GLY A 21 2.91 21.06 -13.67
N ARG A 22 1.68 21.20 -14.19
CA ARG A 22 0.55 21.88 -13.53
C ARG A 22 -0.21 20.97 -12.55
N GLY A 23 0.10 19.69 -12.49
CA GLY A 23 -0.60 18.71 -11.64
C GLY A 23 -1.97 18.26 -12.17
N GLU A 24 -2.36 18.65 -13.39
CA GLU A 24 -3.58 18.17 -14.06
C GLU A 24 -3.50 16.65 -14.30
N ILE A 25 -2.30 16.13 -14.56
CA ILE A 25 -2.01 14.70 -14.70
C ILE A 25 -0.98 14.32 -13.63
N ASN A 26 -1.37 13.42 -12.73
CA ASN A 26 -0.53 12.95 -11.63
C ASN A 26 -0.30 11.43 -11.71
N SER A 27 0.48 10.89 -10.77
CA SER A 27 0.86 9.47 -10.75
C SER A 27 -0.34 8.50 -10.81
N ASN A 28 -1.51 8.89 -10.31
CA ASN A 28 -2.70 8.03 -10.36
C ASN A 28 -3.24 7.89 -11.79
N HIS A 29 -3.13 8.94 -12.62
CA HIS A 29 -3.57 8.93 -14.01
C HIS A 29 -2.66 8.10 -14.93
N LEU A 30 -1.40 7.91 -14.56
CA LEU A 30 -0.44 7.11 -15.32
C LEU A 30 -0.59 5.60 -15.10
N SER A 31 -1.30 5.18 -14.05
CA SER A 31 -1.46 3.78 -13.66
C SER A 31 -2.08 2.89 -14.75
N GLY A 32 -2.92 3.45 -15.63
CA GLY A 32 -3.57 2.73 -16.73
C GLY A 32 -2.71 2.51 -17.97
N ILE A 33 -1.57 3.20 -18.10
CA ILE A 33 -0.73 3.17 -19.30
C ILE A 33 0.41 2.16 -19.18
N PHE A 34 0.95 2.01 -17.98
CA PHE A 34 2.07 1.09 -17.72
C PHE A 34 1.63 -0.34 -17.39
N ASN A 35 0.32 -0.58 -17.24
CA ASN A 35 -0.20 -1.91 -16.88
C ASN A 35 -0.49 -2.77 -18.11
N LYS A 36 0.24 -3.89 -18.20
CA LYS A 36 -0.18 -5.13 -18.87
C LYS A 36 -1.62 -5.46 -18.44
N PRO A 37 -2.50 -6.02 -19.29
CA PRO A 37 -3.90 -6.24 -18.94
C PRO A 37 -4.00 -7.23 -17.77
N GLU A 38 -4.13 -6.71 -16.56
CA GLU A 38 -4.54 -7.49 -15.41
C GLU A 38 -6.06 -7.34 -15.27
N GLU A 39 -6.70 -8.50 -15.30
CA GLU A 39 -8.14 -8.67 -15.28
C GLU A 39 -8.82 -7.90 -14.14
N LYS A 40 -9.97 -7.31 -14.46
CA LYS A 40 -10.90 -6.74 -13.49
C LYS A 40 -11.30 -7.81 -12.47
N LYS A 41 -10.68 -7.82 -11.28
CA LYS A 41 -11.31 -8.43 -10.11
C LYS A 41 -12.19 -7.38 -9.41
N SER A 42 -13.41 -7.31 -9.93
CA SER A 42 -14.59 -6.98 -9.15
C SER A 42 -14.66 -7.90 -7.92
N ASN A 43 -14.31 -7.36 -6.77
CA ASN A 43 -15.01 -7.61 -5.51
C ASN A 43 -14.39 -6.71 -4.44
N ARG A 44 -15.05 -5.58 -4.16
CA ARG A 44 -15.03 -5.02 -2.79
C ARG A 44 -15.93 -5.91 -1.94
N SER A 45 -15.53 -7.16 -1.71
CA SER A 45 -15.80 -7.72 -0.40
C SER A 45 -14.90 -6.93 0.54
N LYS A 46 -15.51 -6.22 1.48
CA LYS A 46 -14.82 -5.93 2.73
C LYS A 46 -14.48 -7.30 3.30
N HIS A 47 -13.31 -7.82 2.95
CA HIS A 47 -12.73 -8.95 3.66
C HIS A 47 -12.40 -8.38 5.04
N THR A 48 -13.39 -8.40 5.92
CA THR A 48 -13.13 -8.62 7.33
C THR A 48 -12.27 -9.87 7.35
N PHE A 49 -10.97 -9.69 7.60
CA PHE A 49 -10.03 -10.79 7.79
C PHE A 49 -10.46 -11.54 9.05
N ASN A 50 -11.43 -12.44 8.91
CA ASN A 50 -11.76 -13.44 9.92
C ASN A 50 -10.88 -14.65 9.64
N LYS A 51 -9.69 -14.70 10.27
CA LYS A 51 -9.08 -15.92 10.84
C LYS A 51 -7.69 -15.78 11.47
N ALA A 52 -7.09 -14.60 11.48
CA ALA A 52 -6.01 -14.28 12.41
C ALA A 52 -6.22 -12.86 12.88
N ALA A 53 -6.58 -12.70 14.16
CA ALA A 53 -6.63 -11.36 14.74
C ALA A 53 -5.18 -10.87 14.86
N ILE A 54 -4.95 -9.58 14.63
CA ILE A 54 -3.64 -8.96 14.83
C ILE A 54 -3.80 -8.08 16.06
N LEU A 55 -2.96 -8.31 17.06
CA LEU A 55 -2.86 -7.47 18.24
C LEU A 55 -1.88 -6.34 17.93
N ILE A 56 -2.36 -5.11 17.97
CA ILE A 56 -1.55 -3.91 17.80
C ILE A 56 -1.45 -3.24 19.16
N ASP A 57 -0.26 -3.19 19.73
CA ASP A 57 -0.01 -2.65 21.08
C ASP A 57 -0.97 -3.24 22.14
N GLY A 58 -1.25 -4.54 22.04
CA GLY A 58 -2.19 -5.25 22.94
C GLY A 58 -3.68 -5.01 22.66
N MET A 59 -4.02 -4.17 21.68
CA MET A 59 -5.40 -3.94 21.26
C MET A 59 -5.78 -4.84 20.09
N SER A 60 -6.94 -5.49 20.19
CA SER A 60 -7.57 -6.22 19.09
C SER A 60 -8.51 -5.30 18.29
N ASN A 61 -8.92 -5.75 17.09
CA ASN A 61 -9.88 -5.04 16.23
C ASN A 61 -9.43 -3.63 15.77
N VAL A 62 -8.12 -3.40 15.68
CA VAL A 62 -7.57 -2.17 15.11
C VAL A 62 -7.55 -2.29 13.58
N ALA A 63 -8.11 -1.28 12.90
CA ALA A 63 -8.14 -1.22 11.44
C ALA A 63 -6.71 -1.23 10.87
N SER A 64 -6.35 -2.34 10.26
CA SER A 64 -5.02 -2.60 9.74
C SER A 64 -5.07 -3.41 8.45
N SER A 65 -3.98 -3.39 7.69
CA SER A 65 -3.85 -4.12 6.43
C SER A 65 -2.46 -4.72 6.27
N LEU A 66 -2.35 -5.86 5.60
CA LEU A 66 -1.07 -6.52 5.36
C LEU A 66 -0.32 -5.86 4.19
N ALA A 67 0.99 -5.68 4.35
CA ALA A 67 1.84 -5.10 3.33
C ALA A 67 2.04 -6.07 2.15
N LYS A 68 1.88 -5.56 0.93
CA LYS A 68 2.13 -6.33 -0.31
C LYS A 68 3.61 -6.55 -0.64
N CYS A 69 4.53 -5.87 0.05
CA CYS A 69 5.95 -5.92 -0.25
C CYS A 69 6.68 -7.12 0.40
N CYS A 70 6.17 -7.61 1.53
CA CYS A 70 6.72 -8.77 2.24
C CYS A 70 5.67 -9.84 2.56
N CYS A 71 4.38 -9.59 2.29
CA CYS A 71 3.29 -10.56 2.39
C CYS A 71 3.35 -11.41 3.69
N PRO A 72 3.24 -10.78 4.87
CA PRO A 72 3.39 -11.48 6.15
C PRO A 72 2.33 -12.59 6.30
N GLU A 73 2.76 -13.74 6.80
CA GLU A 73 1.95 -14.92 7.08
C GLU A 73 1.80 -15.16 8.59
N VAL A 74 0.78 -15.91 8.97
CA VAL A 74 0.50 -16.22 10.38
C VAL A 74 1.68 -16.98 10.98
N GLY A 75 2.25 -16.45 12.06
CA GLY A 75 3.45 -16.99 12.72
C GLY A 75 4.72 -16.20 12.42
N ASP A 76 4.70 -15.29 11.44
CA ASP A 76 5.83 -14.40 11.19
C ASP A 76 6.02 -13.36 12.31
N ASP A 77 7.27 -12.95 12.51
CA ASP A 77 7.56 -11.74 13.28
C ASP A 77 7.10 -10.51 12.49
N ILE A 78 6.10 -9.82 13.02
CA ILE A 78 5.47 -8.67 12.37
C ILE A 78 5.64 -7.36 13.15
N VAL A 79 5.52 -6.25 12.44
CA VAL A 79 5.54 -4.90 12.98
C VAL A 79 4.52 -4.04 12.22
N GLY A 80 3.83 -3.16 12.95
CA GLY A 80 2.94 -2.17 12.35
C GLY A 80 3.68 -0.90 11.99
N PHE A 81 3.31 -0.30 10.86
CA PHE A 81 3.76 1.02 10.46
C PHE A 81 2.55 1.95 10.31
N ILE A 82 2.55 3.07 11.03
CA ILE A 82 1.48 4.07 11.00
C ILE A 82 1.68 4.95 9.76
N SER A 83 0.85 4.74 8.75
CA SER A 83 0.86 5.58 7.54
C SER A 83 -0.12 6.76 7.69
N HIS A 84 0.21 7.89 7.07
CA HIS A 84 -0.62 9.09 7.12
C HIS A 84 -2.04 8.92 6.53
N TYR A 85 -2.20 8.04 5.53
CA TYR A 85 -3.46 7.97 4.75
C TYR A 85 -4.12 6.58 4.72
N LYS A 86 -3.39 5.51 5.02
CA LYS A 86 -3.90 4.13 4.91
C LYS A 86 -4.12 3.46 6.28
N GLY A 87 -3.96 4.21 7.36
CA GLY A 87 -3.94 3.65 8.72
C GLY A 87 -2.67 2.82 8.96
N ILE A 88 -2.82 1.70 9.66
CA ILE A 88 -1.70 0.85 10.04
C ILE A 88 -1.47 -0.23 8.98
N THR A 89 -0.24 -0.31 8.47
CA THR A 89 0.18 -1.36 7.54
C THR A 89 1.12 -2.33 8.27
N ILE A 90 0.83 -3.63 8.20
CA ILE A 90 1.59 -4.68 8.86
C ILE A 90 2.67 -5.20 7.91
N HIS A 91 3.91 -5.14 8.35
CA HIS A 91 5.09 -5.65 7.67
C HIS A 91 5.71 -6.79 8.47
N GLN A 92 6.55 -7.60 7.84
CA GLN A 92 7.50 -8.43 8.58
C GLN A 92 8.58 -7.54 9.22
N SER A 93 9.07 -7.94 10.38
CA SER A 93 10.13 -7.23 11.11
C SER A 93 11.40 -7.01 10.29
N MET A 94 11.72 -7.96 9.40
CA MET A 94 12.90 -7.91 8.50
C MET A 94 12.59 -7.37 7.10
N CYS A 95 11.44 -6.71 6.90
CA CYS A 95 11.09 -6.12 5.62
C CYS A 95 12.07 -5.00 5.22
N LYS A 96 12.63 -5.06 4.01
CA LYS A 96 13.57 -4.04 3.48
C LYS A 96 13.06 -2.60 3.59
N ASN A 97 11.75 -2.40 3.41
CA ASN A 97 11.14 -1.07 3.51
C ASN A 97 11.07 -0.56 4.96
N VAL A 98 10.96 -1.47 5.94
CA VAL A 98 10.98 -1.14 7.37
C VAL A 98 12.41 -0.88 7.83
N THR A 99 13.35 -1.73 7.44
CA THR A 99 14.76 -1.61 7.83
C THR A 99 15.43 -0.36 7.27
N HIS A 100 14.92 0.18 6.15
CA HIS A 100 15.43 1.40 5.51
C HIS A 100 14.69 2.69 5.95
N LEU A 101 13.80 2.62 6.94
CA LEU A 101 13.13 3.82 7.45
C LEU A 101 14.13 4.78 8.09
N SER A 102 13.93 6.08 7.82
CA SER A 102 14.68 7.13 8.51
C SER A 102 14.36 7.14 10.02
N ARG A 103 15.24 7.76 10.83
CA ARG A 103 15.06 7.82 12.29
C ARG A 103 13.73 8.46 12.71
N SER A 104 13.25 9.46 11.96
CA SER A 104 11.95 10.08 12.21
C SER A 104 10.76 9.19 11.84
N GLN A 105 10.91 8.29 10.87
CA GLN A 105 9.86 7.35 10.48
C GLN A 105 9.84 6.11 11.39
N GLN A 106 10.96 5.73 11.99
CA GLN A 106 11.01 4.64 12.95
C GLN A 106 10.14 4.90 14.20
N THR A 107 9.88 6.16 14.55
CA THR A 107 8.94 6.50 15.64
C THR A 107 7.48 6.20 15.29
N GLN A 108 7.18 5.97 14.01
CA GLN A 108 5.84 5.58 13.53
C GLN A 108 5.66 4.05 13.50
N LEU A 109 6.66 3.29 13.95
CA LEU A 109 6.54 1.84 14.13
C LEU A 109 5.79 1.55 15.43
N ILE A 110 4.91 0.56 15.37
CA ILE A 110 4.10 0.09 16.49
C ILE A 110 4.22 -1.43 16.60
N ALA A 111 4.26 -1.93 17.85
CA ALA A 111 4.32 -3.36 18.10
C ALA A 111 3.06 -4.04 17.56
N ALA A 112 3.25 -5.11 16.78
CA ALA A 112 2.17 -5.94 16.28
C ALA A 112 2.51 -7.40 16.54
N LYS A 113 1.49 -8.23 16.82
CA LYS A 113 1.63 -9.66 17.01
C LYS A 113 0.43 -10.39 16.43
N TRP A 114 0.64 -11.63 16.02
CA TRP A 114 -0.45 -12.53 15.66
C TRP A 114 -1.18 -12.96 16.92
N ASP A 115 -2.50 -12.77 16.91
CA ASP A 115 -3.43 -13.35 17.87
C ASP A 115 -3.82 -14.73 17.36
N VAL A 116 -2.96 -15.70 17.67
CA VAL A 116 -3.28 -17.10 17.45
C VAL A 116 -4.08 -17.56 18.66
N ASP A 117 -5.41 -17.56 18.51
CA ASP A 117 -6.33 -18.12 19.50
C ASP A 117 -5.88 -19.54 19.83
N THR A 118 -5.28 -19.71 21.01
CA THR A 118 -4.73 -20.98 21.45
C THR A 118 -5.74 -21.71 22.33
N GLY A 119 -7.01 -21.76 21.91
CA GLY A 119 -8.08 -22.52 22.57
C GLY A 119 -8.68 -21.89 23.82
#